data_AF-A0A914FZG9-F1
#
_entry.id   AF-A0A914FZG9-F1
#
_cell.length_a   1.000
_cell.length_b   1.000
_cell.length_c   1.000
_cell.angle_alpha   90.00
_cell.angle_beta   90.00
_cell.angle_gamma   90.00
#
_symmetry.space_group_name_H-M   'P 1'
#
loop_
_entity.id
_entity.type
_entity.pdbx_description
1 polymer ?
#
loop_
_entity_poly.entity_id
_entity_poly.type
_entity_poly.pdbx_seq_one_letter_code
_entity_poly.pdbx_strand_id
1 'polypeptide(L)'
;MIKEHRYAETIRILQYELQRTPNSQAALSLLGYCYYTTQDFVMAAECYEKLTQLVPNHTDYKLYHAQALYNAFMFPEAVAVMSQIDDPKMEPQAIKYREEDINNARILVERYEPEDPDMEFNLACLDYKDGKYTDALKKFVAASNIHGYMADEYYSIALCHYNMGAFTQANKYIGEIIDRGVKDFPELGVGLVTEGMDVRSVGNSLLLHETSLIEACNLKFAIEYRNKEMDAAREALTDMPPRSEEELDPVTLHNQALINIENNLADSFAKLQYLLRYEYYDLAADVLAENAHLTYRYLSQYTYDYLDALISQQSSLDEAYQKFDAMGNDIMNTLTKFKEKIDEYEEDEEKLTTVMEERNQLME
;
A
#
# COMPACT_ATOMS: atom_id res chain seq x y z
N MET A 1 22.31 13.70 -11.55
CA MET A 1 20.87 13.35 -11.61
C MET A 1 20.55 12.11 -10.77
N ILE A 2 20.84 10.88 -11.21
CA ILE A 2 20.59 9.67 -10.36
C ILE A 2 21.32 9.75 -9.01
N LYS A 3 22.63 10.04 -9.02
CA LYS A 3 23.43 10.24 -7.79
C LYS A 3 22.91 11.39 -6.89
N GLU A 4 22.14 12.30 -7.46
CA GLU A 4 21.55 13.44 -6.76
C GLU A 4 20.07 13.19 -6.43
N HIS A 5 19.60 11.95 -6.54
CA HIS A 5 18.21 11.53 -6.31
C HIS A 5 17.15 12.25 -7.17
N ARG A 6 17.56 12.84 -8.30
CA ARG A 6 16.67 13.53 -9.25
C ARG A 6 16.02 12.52 -10.21
N TYR A 7 15.27 11.57 -9.66
CA TYR A 7 14.69 10.45 -10.42
C TYR A 7 13.62 10.90 -11.41
N ALA A 8 12.67 11.75 -11.00
CA ALA A 8 11.59 12.22 -11.87
C ALA A 8 12.10 12.91 -13.16
N GLU A 9 13.13 13.76 -13.03
CA GLU A 9 13.76 14.40 -14.19
C GLU A 9 14.52 13.39 -15.06
N THR A 10 15.20 12.43 -14.42
CA THR A 10 15.93 11.37 -15.12
C THR A 10 14.97 10.50 -15.93
N ILE A 11 13.82 10.11 -15.36
CA ILE A 11 12.77 9.32 -16.01
C ILE A 11 12.30 10.04 -17.28
N ARG A 12 11.97 11.34 -17.21
CA ARG A 12 11.52 12.12 -18.38
C ARG A 12 12.55 12.14 -19.52
N ILE A 13 13.83 12.30 -19.18
CA ILE A 13 14.92 12.31 -20.17
C ILE A 13 15.07 10.93 -20.82
N LEU A 14 15.07 9.87 -20.02
CA LEU A 14 15.21 8.50 -20.50
C LEU A 14 14.02 8.04 -21.35
N GLN A 15 12.79 8.42 -20.97
CA GLN A 15 11.59 8.21 -21.79
C GLN A 15 11.74 8.87 -23.16
N TYR A 16 12.18 10.13 -23.22
CA TYR A 16 12.42 10.82 -24.48
C TYR A 16 13.50 10.12 -25.34
N GLU A 17 14.56 9.62 -24.71
CA GLU A 17 15.61 8.91 -25.44
C GLU A 17 15.13 7.56 -25.98
N LEU A 18 14.28 6.84 -25.24
CA LEU A 18 13.66 5.59 -25.71
C LEU A 18 12.66 5.81 -26.85
N GLN A 19 11.99 6.97 -26.93
CA GLN A 19 11.18 7.30 -28.11
C GLN A 19 12.04 7.36 -29.38
N ARG A 20 13.29 7.84 -29.27
CA ARG A 20 14.24 7.94 -30.40
C ARG A 20 14.98 6.63 -30.65
N THR A 21 15.27 5.89 -29.59
CA THR A 21 16.05 4.64 -29.62
C THR A 21 15.36 3.54 -28.79
N PRO A 22 14.28 2.92 -29.31
CA PRO A 22 13.43 2.04 -28.50
C PRO A 22 14.13 0.85 -27.85
N ASN A 23 15.22 0.37 -28.42
CA ASN A 23 15.95 -0.82 -27.96
C ASN A 23 17.29 -0.46 -27.31
N SER A 24 17.47 0.78 -26.84
CA SER A 24 18.66 1.18 -26.09
C SER A 24 18.71 0.47 -24.74
N GLN A 25 19.57 -0.54 -24.61
CA GLN A 25 19.77 -1.31 -23.38
C GLN A 25 20.13 -0.41 -22.19
N ALA A 26 21.02 0.57 -22.40
CA ALA A 26 21.43 1.49 -21.34
C ALA A 26 20.27 2.36 -20.86
N ALA A 27 19.44 2.87 -21.78
CA ALA A 27 18.30 3.69 -21.41
C ALA A 27 17.22 2.86 -20.69
N LEU A 28 16.93 1.63 -21.16
CA LEU A 28 16.01 0.72 -20.48
C LEU A 28 16.50 0.35 -19.08
N SER A 29 17.79 0.04 -18.93
CA SER A 29 18.36 -0.35 -17.63
C SER A 29 18.33 0.78 -16.62
N LEU A 30 18.71 2.00 -17.03
CA LEU A 30 18.62 3.17 -16.15
C LEU A 30 17.18 3.56 -15.85
N LEU A 31 16.26 3.39 -16.80
CA LEU A 31 14.86 3.73 -16.61
C LEU A 31 14.18 2.73 -15.66
N GLY A 32 14.40 1.43 -15.86
CA GLY A 32 13.94 0.39 -14.95
C GLY A 32 14.48 0.59 -13.54
N TYR A 33 15.76 0.97 -13.39
CA TYR A 33 16.34 1.33 -12.09
C TYR A 33 15.63 2.54 -11.44
N CYS A 34 15.38 3.60 -12.22
CA CYS A 34 14.68 4.78 -11.69
C CYS A 34 13.26 4.44 -11.24
N TYR A 35 12.48 3.73 -12.07
CA TYR A 35 11.13 3.31 -11.72
C TYR A 35 11.11 2.42 -10.48
N TYR A 36 12.01 1.44 -10.39
CA TYR A 36 12.11 0.57 -9.22
C TYR A 36 12.45 1.37 -7.94
N THR A 37 13.37 2.34 -8.05
CA THR A 37 13.78 3.17 -6.91
C THR A 37 12.67 4.11 -6.43
N THR A 38 11.77 4.51 -7.33
CA THR A 38 10.57 5.29 -7.02
C THR A 38 9.33 4.42 -6.80
N GLN A 39 9.48 3.10 -6.67
CA GLN A 39 8.42 2.11 -6.45
C GLN A 39 7.34 2.03 -7.54
N ASP A 40 7.62 2.55 -8.75
CA ASP A 40 6.78 2.29 -9.92
C ASP A 40 7.13 0.91 -10.50
N PHE A 41 6.76 -0.13 -9.75
CA PHE A 41 7.19 -1.50 -10.02
C PHE A 41 6.63 -2.05 -11.32
N VAL A 42 5.44 -1.61 -11.73
CA VAL A 42 4.83 -2.00 -13.01
C VAL A 42 5.69 -1.48 -14.17
N MET A 43 6.00 -0.18 -14.19
CA MET A 43 6.85 0.38 -15.24
C MET A 43 8.29 -0.14 -15.19
N ALA A 44 8.79 -0.48 -14.00
CA ALA A 44 10.07 -1.16 -13.84
C ALA A 44 10.04 -2.56 -14.48
N ALA A 45 8.98 -3.34 -14.24
CA ALA A 45 8.80 -4.66 -14.81
C ALA A 45 8.78 -4.60 -16.35
N GLU A 46 8.05 -3.66 -16.96
CA GLU A 46 8.04 -3.48 -18.42
C GLU A 46 9.44 -3.20 -18.99
N CYS A 47 10.24 -2.38 -18.30
CA CYS A 47 11.62 -2.09 -18.72
C CYS A 47 12.50 -3.35 -18.66
N TYR A 48 12.41 -4.12 -17.57
CA TYR A 48 13.19 -5.34 -17.39
C TYR A 48 12.71 -6.48 -18.28
N GLU A 49 11.41 -6.61 -18.54
CA GLU A 49 10.86 -7.55 -19.52
C GLU A 49 11.53 -7.32 -20.88
N LYS A 50 11.52 -6.08 -21.37
CA LYS A 50 12.17 -5.74 -22.63
C LYS A 50 13.68 -6.03 -22.64
N LEU A 51 14.37 -5.80 -21.51
CA LEU A 51 15.78 -6.14 -21.37
C LEU A 51 16.03 -7.65 -21.44
N THR A 52 15.18 -8.47 -20.82
CA THR A 52 15.29 -9.94 -20.91
C THR A 52 15.05 -10.45 -22.33
N GLN A 53 14.19 -9.79 -23.12
CA GLN A 53 13.99 -10.12 -24.53
C GLN A 53 15.20 -9.72 -25.40
N LEU A 54 15.82 -8.56 -25.13
CA LEU A 54 16.98 -8.07 -25.88
C LEU A 54 18.27 -8.82 -25.52
N VAL A 55 18.44 -9.22 -24.27
CA VAL A 55 19.66 -9.85 -23.74
C VAL A 55 19.29 -11.09 -22.90
N PRO A 56 18.80 -12.18 -23.51
CA PRO A 56 18.21 -13.33 -22.79
C PRO A 56 19.20 -14.11 -21.92
N ASN A 57 20.50 -13.95 -22.17
CA ASN A 57 21.56 -14.61 -21.42
C ASN A 57 22.02 -13.82 -20.17
N HIS A 58 21.48 -12.62 -19.93
CA HIS A 58 21.84 -11.82 -18.77
C HIS A 58 20.92 -12.14 -17.58
N THR A 59 21.36 -13.03 -16.69
CA THR A 59 20.57 -13.52 -15.56
C THR A 59 20.04 -12.39 -14.67
N ASP A 60 20.85 -11.36 -14.39
CA ASP A 60 20.41 -10.27 -13.50
C ASP A 60 19.17 -9.53 -14.02
N TYR A 61 18.97 -9.42 -15.34
CA TYR A 61 17.75 -8.79 -15.87
C TYR A 61 16.52 -9.64 -15.62
N LYS A 62 16.65 -10.98 -15.62
CA LYS A 62 15.55 -11.87 -15.21
C LYS A 62 15.25 -11.71 -13.73
N LEU A 63 16.29 -11.60 -12.90
CA LEU A 63 16.13 -11.37 -11.47
C LEU A 63 15.43 -10.03 -11.20
N TYR A 64 15.90 -8.94 -11.81
CA TYR A 64 15.27 -7.61 -11.65
C TYR A 64 13.83 -7.59 -12.18
N HIS A 65 13.56 -8.32 -13.27
CA HIS A 65 12.20 -8.48 -13.78
C HIS A 65 11.31 -9.21 -12.77
N ALA A 66 11.76 -10.35 -12.24
CA ALA A 66 11.01 -11.09 -11.23
C ALA A 66 10.80 -10.28 -9.95
N GLN A 67 11.80 -9.52 -9.50
CA GLN A 67 11.69 -8.63 -8.35
C GLN A 67 10.69 -7.49 -8.58
N ALA A 68 10.70 -6.88 -9.76
CA ALA A 68 9.73 -5.84 -10.11
C ALA A 68 8.30 -6.41 -10.14
N LEU A 69 8.09 -7.57 -10.77
CA LEU A 69 6.79 -8.27 -10.80
C LEU A 69 6.32 -8.64 -9.39
N TYR A 70 7.21 -9.16 -8.55
CA TYR A 70 6.91 -9.47 -7.15
C TYR A 70 6.42 -8.24 -6.40
N ASN A 71 7.13 -7.11 -6.49
CA ASN A 71 6.73 -5.88 -5.82
C ASN A 71 5.47 -5.25 -6.44
N ALA A 72 5.19 -5.51 -7.71
CA ALA A 72 3.94 -5.15 -8.40
C ALA A 72 2.77 -6.11 -8.10
N PHE A 73 2.92 -7.08 -7.19
CA PHE A 73 1.92 -8.10 -6.85
C PHE A 73 1.54 -9.04 -8.01
N MET A 74 2.35 -9.09 -9.08
CA MET A 74 2.18 -9.99 -10.22
C MET A 74 2.90 -11.33 -9.95
N PHE A 75 2.41 -12.07 -8.94
CA PHE A 75 3.07 -13.29 -8.45
C PHE A 75 3.17 -14.43 -9.49
N PRO A 76 2.12 -14.76 -10.27
CA PRO A 76 2.22 -15.81 -11.28
C PRO A 76 3.32 -15.55 -12.31
N GLU A 77 3.42 -14.31 -12.77
CA GLU A 77 4.44 -13.85 -13.71
C GLU A 77 5.83 -13.87 -13.07
N ALA A 78 5.95 -13.42 -11.81
CA ALA A 78 7.21 -13.47 -11.07
C ALA A 78 7.74 -14.91 -10.95
N VAL A 79 6.88 -15.87 -10.59
CA VAL A 79 7.25 -17.30 -10.53
C VAL A 79 7.69 -17.82 -11.91
N ALA A 80 6.97 -17.45 -12.97
CA ALA A 80 7.32 -17.85 -14.32
C ALA A 80 8.70 -17.35 -14.75
N VAL A 81 9.07 -16.11 -14.39
CA VAL A 81 10.41 -15.56 -14.66
C VAL A 81 11.48 -16.25 -13.80
N MET A 82 11.21 -16.45 -12.50
CA MET A 82 12.13 -17.14 -11.58
C MET A 82 12.45 -18.56 -12.05
N SER A 83 11.48 -19.28 -12.62
CA SER A 83 11.70 -20.64 -13.15
C SER A 83 12.70 -20.71 -14.32
N GLN A 84 13.03 -19.56 -14.92
CA GLN A 84 14.01 -19.44 -16.01
C GLN A 84 15.43 -19.08 -15.52
N ILE A 85 15.61 -18.97 -14.19
CA ILE A 85 16.88 -18.71 -13.52
C ILE A 85 17.38 -20.05 -12.96
N ASP A 86 18.51 -20.52 -13.47
CA ASP A 86 19.14 -21.77 -13.01
C ASP A 86 20.16 -21.45 -11.90
N ASP A 87 19.65 -20.93 -10.78
CA ASP A 87 20.43 -20.69 -9.56
C ASP A 87 19.67 -21.24 -8.33
N PRO A 88 20.16 -22.33 -7.71
CA PRO A 88 19.54 -22.91 -6.51
C PRO A 88 19.44 -21.95 -5.32
N LYS A 89 20.20 -20.85 -5.30
CA LYS A 89 20.13 -19.83 -4.25
C LYS A 89 19.02 -18.81 -4.47
N MET A 90 18.43 -18.77 -5.66
CA MET A 90 17.36 -17.85 -6.03
C MET A 90 16.02 -18.59 -6.05
N GLU A 91 15.56 -19.04 -4.88
CA GLU A 91 14.25 -19.69 -4.74
C GLU A 91 13.11 -18.65 -4.60
N PRO A 92 11.85 -19.02 -4.92
CA PRO A 92 10.70 -18.10 -4.86
C PRO A 92 9.98 -18.09 -3.49
N GLN A 93 10.69 -18.30 -2.38
CA GLN A 93 10.07 -18.40 -1.03
C GLN A 93 9.32 -17.13 -0.64
N ALA A 94 9.86 -15.96 -0.97
CA ALA A 94 9.21 -14.67 -0.70
C ALA A 94 7.90 -14.53 -1.49
N ILE A 95 7.86 -15.03 -2.74
CA ILE A 95 6.65 -15.04 -3.56
C ILE A 95 5.60 -15.95 -2.91
N LYS A 96 5.99 -17.18 -2.53
CA LYS A 96 5.08 -18.13 -1.86
C LYS A 96 4.56 -17.61 -0.53
N TYR A 97 5.39 -16.90 0.22
CA TYR A 97 5.00 -16.24 1.47
C TYR A 97 3.90 -15.19 1.24
N ARG A 98 4.00 -14.38 0.18
CA ARG A 98 3.00 -13.35 -0.16
C ARG A 98 1.73 -13.90 -0.79
N GLU A 99 1.80 -15.04 -1.47
CA GLU A 99 0.62 -15.81 -1.92
C GLU A 99 -0.09 -16.55 -0.76
N GLU A 100 0.37 -16.37 0.49
CA GLU A 100 -0.12 -17.06 1.69
C GLU A 100 0.03 -18.59 1.66
N ASP A 101 0.88 -19.10 0.76
CA ASP A 101 1.26 -20.51 0.68
C ASP A 101 2.40 -20.81 1.65
N ILE A 102 2.08 -20.72 2.94
CA ILE A 102 3.04 -20.85 4.06
C ILE A 102 3.72 -22.23 4.04
N ASN A 103 3.02 -23.27 3.62
CA ASN A 103 3.56 -24.63 3.56
C ASN A 103 4.69 -24.74 2.52
N ASN A 104 4.44 -24.28 1.28
CA ASN A 104 5.49 -24.32 0.26
C ASN A 104 6.62 -23.32 0.56
N ALA A 105 6.30 -22.15 1.10
CA ALA A 105 7.32 -21.20 1.55
C ALA A 105 8.25 -21.84 2.60
N ARG A 106 7.70 -22.59 3.57
CA ARG A 106 8.48 -23.30 4.58
C ARG A 106 9.37 -24.40 3.99
N ILE A 107 8.85 -25.19 3.06
CA ILE A 107 9.65 -26.23 2.37
C ILE A 107 10.85 -25.62 1.64
N LEU A 108 10.72 -24.43 1.06
CA LEU A 108 11.82 -23.72 0.39
C LEU A 108 12.84 -23.21 1.41
N VAL A 109 12.39 -22.56 2.50
CA VAL A 109 13.27 -22.06 3.55
C VAL A 109 14.05 -23.19 4.25
N GLU A 110 13.43 -24.35 4.47
CA GLU A 110 14.10 -25.51 5.09
C GLU A 110 15.19 -26.16 4.21
N ARG A 111 15.35 -25.72 2.95
CA ARG A 111 16.47 -26.13 2.08
C ARG A 111 17.70 -25.26 2.22
N TYR A 112 17.60 -24.15 2.96
CA TYR A 112 18.74 -23.27 3.21
C TYR A 112 19.83 -24.03 3.94
N GLU A 113 21.08 -23.62 3.74
CA GLU A 113 22.19 -24.15 4.52
C GLU A 113 21.98 -23.80 6.01
N PRO A 114 22.29 -24.69 6.96
CA PRO A 114 22.04 -24.45 8.39
C PRO A 114 22.72 -23.20 8.97
N GLU A 115 23.83 -22.76 8.35
CA GLU A 115 24.57 -21.55 8.73
C GLU A 115 24.14 -20.31 7.93
N ASP A 116 23.11 -20.42 7.09
CA ASP A 116 22.61 -19.28 6.32
C ASP A 116 22.02 -18.22 7.28
N PRO A 117 22.54 -16.97 7.23
CA PRO A 117 22.14 -15.92 8.16
C PRO A 117 20.63 -15.60 8.07
N ASP A 118 20.03 -15.76 6.88
CA ASP A 118 18.64 -15.39 6.63
C ASP A 118 17.64 -16.52 6.97
N MET A 119 18.12 -17.75 7.26
CA MET A 119 17.26 -18.90 7.54
C MET A 119 16.37 -18.65 8.76
N GLU A 120 16.94 -18.20 9.88
CA GLU A 120 16.20 -17.95 11.12
C GLU A 120 15.18 -16.83 10.95
N PHE A 121 15.55 -15.75 10.23
CA PHE A 121 14.63 -14.65 9.93
C PHE A 121 13.43 -15.13 9.10
N ASN A 122 13.68 -15.89 8.02
CA ASN A 122 12.62 -16.40 7.16
C ASN A 122 11.70 -17.39 7.90
N LEU A 123 12.24 -18.27 8.75
CA LEU A 123 11.44 -19.14 9.61
C LEU A 123 10.62 -18.36 10.63
N ALA A 124 11.14 -17.25 11.14
CA ALA A 124 10.41 -16.36 12.05
C ALA A 124 9.20 -15.71 11.35
N CYS A 125 9.35 -15.23 10.11
CA CYS A 125 8.25 -14.71 9.30
C CYS A 125 7.13 -15.73 9.11
N LEU A 126 7.47 -16.99 8.87
CA LEU A 126 6.52 -18.09 8.72
C LEU A 126 5.83 -18.43 10.05
N ASP A 127 6.57 -18.50 11.14
CA ASP A 127 6.01 -18.74 12.48
C ASP A 127 5.10 -17.58 12.92
N TYR A 128 5.41 -16.35 12.52
CA TYR A 128 4.56 -15.19 12.77
C TYR A 128 3.22 -15.33 12.02
N LYS A 129 3.23 -15.70 10.73
CA LYS A 129 2.00 -15.97 9.94
C LYS A 129 1.17 -17.11 10.52
N ASP A 130 1.82 -18.13 11.10
CA ASP A 130 1.16 -19.23 11.83
C ASP A 130 0.57 -18.80 13.20
N GLY A 131 0.73 -17.53 13.61
CA GLY A 131 0.31 -17.02 14.92
C GLY A 131 1.19 -17.45 16.09
N LYS A 132 2.35 -18.07 15.83
CA LYS A 132 3.30 -18.55 16.85
C LYS A 132 4.26 -17.42 17.26
N TYR A 133 3.71 -16.31 17.74
CA TYR A 133 4.45 -15.07 17.99
C TYR A 133 5.63 -15.23 18.97
N THR A 134 5.51 -16.12 19.96
CA THR A 134 6.60 -16.39 20.91
C THR A 134 7.80 -17.08 20.28
N ASP A 135 7.57 -17.95 19.30
CA ASP A 135 8.64 -18.68 18.62
C ASP A 135 9.24 -17.84 17.50
N ALA A 136 8.40 -17.09 16.77
CA ALA A 136 8.84 -16.07 15.83
C ALA A 136 9.75 -15.04 16.52
N LEU A 137 9.36 -14.51 17.68
CA LEU A 137 10.18 -13.55 18.44
C LEU A 137 11.58 -14.10 18.76
N LYS A 138 11.68 -15.35 19.24
CA LYS A 138 12.99 -15.94 19.57
C LYS A 138 13.90 -15.99 18.35
N LYS A 139 13.33 -16.36 17.19
CA LYS A 139 14.07 -16.47 15.93
C LYS A 139 14.46 -15.11 15.36
N PHE A 140 13.56 -14.12 15.37
CA PHE A 140 13.89 -12.75 14.97
C PHE A 140 15.01 -12.16 15.84
N VAL A 141 14.97 -12.37 17.16
CA VAL A 141 16.05 -11.92 18.05
C VAL A 141 17.36 -12.68 17.77
N ALA A 142 17.30 -13.97 17.45
CA ALA A 142 18.48 -14.74 17.08
C ALA A 142 19.12 -14.21 15.78
N ALA A 143 18.32 -13.98 14.74
CA ALA A 143 18.75 -13.38 13.48
C ALA A 143 19.36 -11.99 13.70
N SER A 144 18.68 -11.11 14.45
CA SER A 144 19.17 -9.76 14.72
C SER A 144 20.48 -9.72 15.52
N ASN A 145 20.75 -10.71 16.38
CA ASN A 145 22.05 -10.81 17.05
C ASN A 145 23.20 -11.14 16.08
N ILE A 146 22.90 -11.75 14.93
CA ILE A 146 23.87 -12.12 13.89
C ILE A 146 24.04 -10.95 12.90
N HIS A 147 22.94 -10.40 12.39
CA HIS A 147 22.95 -9.33 11.40
C HIS A 147 23.35 -7.97 11.99
N GLY A 148 23.10 -7.78 13.29
CA GLY A 148 23.16 -6.48 13.92
C GLY A 148 21.86 -5.72 13.72
N TYR A 149 21.95 -4.39 13.68
CA TYR A 149 20.76 -3.56 13.50
C TYR A 149 20.30 -3.60 12.04
N MET A 150 19.07 -4.05 11.85
CA MET A 150 18.30 -4.00 10.61
C MET A 150 16.89 -3.52 10.96
N ALA A 151 16.38 -2.49 10.28
CA ALA A 151 15.16 -1.79 10.71
C ALA A 151 13.90 -2.67 10.58
N ASP A 152 13.83 -3.47 9.53
CA ASP A 152 12.78 -4.43 9.23
C ASP A 152 12.73 -5.59 10.24
N GLU A 153 13.89 -6.05 10.72
CA GLU A 153 13.97 -7.03 11.81
C GLU A 153 13.49 -6.44 13.14
N TYR A 154 13.93 -5.22 13.45
CA TYR A 154 13.47 -4.50 14.65
C TYR A 154 11.97 -4.27 14.62
N TYR A 155 11.42 -3.94 13.44
CA TYR A 155 9.99 -3.83 13.22
C TYR A 155 9.29 -5.18 13.44
N SER A 156 9.83 -6.27 12.89
CA SER A 156 9.29 -7.63 13.04
C SER A 156 9.27 -8.08 14.51
N ILE A 157 10.29 -7.71 15.29
CA ILE A 157 10.34 -7.93 16.74
C ILE A 157 9.27 -7.08 17.45
N ALA A 158 9.14 -5.81 17.11
CA ALA A 158 8.11 -4.93 17.67
C ALA A 158 6.70 -5.46 17.40
N LEU A 159 6.47 -5.97 16.19
CA LEU A 159 5.21 -6.54 15.75
C LEU A 159 4.87 -7.84 16.51
N CYS A 160 5.86 -8.70 16.77
CA CYS A 160 5.69 -9.84 17.69
C CYS A 160 5.23 -9.39 19.07
N HIS A 161 5.90 -8.37 19.65
CA HIS A 161 5.52 -7.83 20.96
C HIS A 161 4.11 -7.22 20.97
N TYR A 162 3.73 -6.51 19.91
CA TYR A 162 2.38 -5.98 19.74
C TYR A 162 1.31 -7.09 19.78
N ASN A 163 1.50 -8.16 19.00
CA ASN A 163 0.54 -9.28 18.95
C ASN A 163 0.42 -10.03 20.29
N MET A 164 1.48 -10.02 21.09
CA MET A 164 1.46 -10.56 22.46
C MET A 164 0.92 -9.59 23.51
N GLY A 165 0.53 -8.36 23.13
CA GLY A 165 0.06 -7.32 24.05
C GLY A 165 1.16 -6.65 24.90
N ALA A 166 2.43 -6.92 24.60
CA ALA A 166 3.58 -6.37 25.30
C ALA A 166 3.97 -4.98 24.77
N PHE A 167 3.05 -4.01 24.84
CA PHE A 167 3.18 -2.71 24.19
C PHE A 167 4.39 -1.89 24.64
N THR A 168 4.79 -1.97 25.92
CA THR A 168 6.02 -1.30 26.41
C THR A 168 7.26 -1.78 25.67
N GLN A 169 7.34 -3.08 25.37
CA GLN A 169 8.47 -3.64 24.67
C GLN A 169 8.39 -3.37 23.16
N ALA A 170 7.18 -3.37 22.58
CA ALA A 170 6.97 -2.93 21.20
C ALA A 170 7.43 -1.47 21.00
N ASN A 171 6.98 -0.56 21.86
CA ASN A 171 7.35 0.86 21.82
C ASN A 171 8.85 1.09 21.98
N LYS A 172 9.57 0.23 22.72
CA LYS A 172 11.04 0.30 22.80
C LYS A 172 11.71 0.07 21.44
N TYR A 173 11.27 -0.94 20.69
CA TYR A 173 11.83 -1.23 19.36
C TYR A 173 11.40 -0.19 18.31
N ILE A 174 10.14 0.24 18.36
CA ILE A 174 9.62 1.34 17.54
C ILE A 174 10.44 2.62 17.76
N GLY A 175 10.70 2.98 19.03
CA GLY A 175 11.50 4.15 19.38
C GLY A 175 12.92 4.08 18.81
N GLU A 176 13.58 2.92 18.90
CA GLU A 176 14.93 2.76 18.32
C GLU A 176 14.93 2.93 16.79
N ILE A 177 13.90 2.45 16.08
CA ILE A 177 13.78 2.64 14.62
C ILE A 177 13.63 4.12 14.30
N ILE A 178 12.73 4.83 15.00
CA ILE A 178 12.48 6.26 14.80
C ILE A 178 13.73 7.08 15.12
N ASP A 179 14.37 6.83 16.27
CA ASP A 179 15.57 7.55 16.72
C ASP A 179 16.72 7.42 15.72
N ARG A 180 16.90 6.22 15.14
CA ARG A 180 17.89 6.01 14.07
C ARG A 180 17.49 6.67 12.78
N GLY A 181 16.23 6.61 12.37
CA GLY A 181 15.73 7.32 11.20
C GLY A 181 16.00 8.83 11.27
N VAL A 182 15.70 9.45 12.41
CA VAL A 182 15.98 10.88 12.66
C VAL A 182 17.47 11.20 12.61
N LYS A 183 18.29 10.34 13.23
CA LYS A 183 19.73 10.59 13.39
C LYS A 183 20.52 10.32 12.11
N ASP A 184 20.24 9.21 11.45
CA ASP A 184 21.04 8.69 10.35
C ASP A 184 20.53 9.22 9.00
N PHE A 185 19.24 9.59 8.90
CA PHE A 185 18.58 10.08 7.68
C PHE A 185 17.74 11.35 7.91
N PRO A 186 18.35 12.46 8.37
CA PRO A 186 17.62 13.71 8.64
C PRO A 186 16.89 14.28 7.42
N GLU A 187 17.30 13.91 6.20
CA GLU A 187 16.63 14.27 4.95
C GLU A 187 15.21 13.69 4.81
N LEU A 188 14.86 12.65 5.58
CA LEU A 188 13.51 12.07 5.56
C LEU A 188 12.50 12.90 6.37
N GLY A 189 12.94 13.90 7.13
CA GLY A 189 12.04 14.90 7.73
C GLY A 189 11.05 14.36 8.77
N VAL A 190 11.41 13.28 9.48
CA VAL A 190 10.63 12.70 10.60
C VAL A 190 10.35 13.78 11.65
N GLY A 191 9.09 13.92 12.07
CA GLY A 191 8.67 14.88 13.12
C GLY A 191 8.48 16.34 12.67
N LEU A 192 8.91 16.72 11.46
CA LEU A 192 8.88 18.14 11.04
C LEU A 192 7.46 18.68 10.85
N VAL A 193 6.50 17.83 10.45
CA VAL A 193 5.08 18.23 10.33
C VAL A 193 4.47 18.45 11.71
N THR A 194 4.79 17.60 12.69
CA THR A 194 4.40 17.78 14.10
C THR A 194 4.90 19.12 14.66
N GLU A 195 6.10 19.54 14.26
CA GLU A 195 6.68 20.86 14.62
C GLU A 195 6.06 22.04 13.84
N GLY A 196 5.11 21.78 12.93
CA GLY A 196 4.38 22.80 12.15
C GLY A 196 5.16 23.34 10.94
N MET A 197 6.17 22.61 10.46
CA MET A 197 6.94 23.00 9.28
C MET A 197 6.23 22.54 7.99
N ASP A 198 6.18 23.42 6.98
CA ASP A 198 5.75 23.06 5.63
C ASP A 198 6.90 22.34 4.92
N VAL A 199 6.73 21.03 4.74
CA VAL A 199 7.75 20.12 4.21
C VAL A 199 7.27 19.48 2.92
N ARG A 200 8.20 19.34 1.98
CA ARG A 200 7.92 18.69 0.69
C ARG A 200 7.89 17.18 0.88
N SER A 201 7.11 16.51 0.03
CA SER A 201 7.11 15.06 -0.02
C SER A 201 8.52 14.50 -0.26
N VAL A 202 8.89 13.47 0.50
CA VAL A 202 10.09 12.66 0.28
C VAL A 202 9.85 11.49 -0.69
N GLY A 203 8.58 11.26 -1.06
CA GLY A 203 8.14 10.16 -1.92
C GLY A 203 8.36 8.78 -1.32
N ASN A 204 7.98 7.74 -2.07
CA ASN A 204 8.21 6.34 -1.69
C ASN A 204 9.58 5.86 -2.19
N SER A 205 10.65 6.47 -1.67
CA SER A 205 12.01 6.07 -2.04
C SER A 205 12.40 4.70 -1.45
N LEU A 206 13.33 4.00 -2.09
CA LEU A 206 13.92 2.79 -1.53
C LEU A 206 14.55 3.04 -0.15
N LEU A 207 15.20 4.19 0.03
CA LEU A 207 15.77 4.59 1.32
C LEU A 207 14.70 4.65 2.41
N LEU A 208 13.55 5.30 2.13
CA LEU A 208 12.45 5.37 3.08
C LEU A 208 11.97 3.97 3.48
N HIS A 209 11.84 3.05 2.52
CA HIS A 209 11.45 1.67 2.78
C HIS A 209 12.46 0.94 3.67
N GLU A 210 13.77 1.07 3.40
CA GLU A 210 14.84 0.44 4.19
C GLU A 210 14.86 0.91 5.65
N THR A 211 14.33 2.09 5.97
CA THR A 211 14.26 2.58 7.36
C THR A 211 13.14 1.99 8.19
N SER A 212 12.14 1.34 7.57
CA SER A 212 10.92 0.87 8.25
C SER A 212 10.18 1.95 9.07
N LEU A 213 10.39 3.24 8.76
CA LEU A 213 9.80 4.35 9.51
C LEU A 213 8.28 4.40 9.38
N ILE A 214 7.77 4.12 8.19
CA ILE A 214 6.32 4.11 7.91
C ILE A 214 5.65 3.00 8.71
N GLU A 215 6.23 1.80 8.67
CA GLU A 215 5.78 0.62 9.40
C GLU A 215 5.82 0.85 10.92
N ALA A 216 6.92 1.39 11.44
CA ALA A 216 7.09 1.70 12.85
C ALA A 216 6.08 2.75 13.34
N CYS A 217 5.88 3.85 12.60
CA CYS A 217 4.91 4.88 12.95
C CYS A 217 3.46 4.38 12.84
N ASN A 218 3.13 3.55 11.85
CA ASN A 218 1.82 2.91 11.75
C ASN A 218 1.56 1.97 12.94
N LEU A 219 2.57 1.23 13.40
CA LEU A 219 2.45 0.38 14.59
C LEU A 219 2.32 1.21 15.87
N LYS A 220 3.06 2.31 15.99
CA LYS A 220 2.91 3.29 17.08
C LYS A 220 1.48 3.84 17.11
N PHE A 221 0.95 4.27 15.97
CA PHE A 221 -0.44 4.69 15.81
C PHE A 221 -1.41 3.63 16.33
N ALA A 222 -1.28 2.38 15.88
CA ALA A 222 -2.18 1.29 16.27
C ALA A 222 -2.18 1.04 17.78
N ILE A 223 -1.01 1.10 18.43
CA ILE A 223 -0.87 0.97 19.89
C ILE A 223 -1.60 2.12 20.61
N GLU A 224 -1.31 3.37 20.24
CA GLU A 224 -1.87 4.53 20.92
C GLU A 224 -3.38 4.68 20.67
N TYR A 225 -3.84 4.42 19.45
CA TYR A 225 -5.26 4.40 19.11
C TYR A 225 -6.02 3.35 19.93
N ARG A 226 -5.46 2.14 20.08
CA ARG A 226 -6.03 1.09 20.92
C ARG A 226 -6.08 1.47 22.40
N ASN A 227 -5.07 2.21 22.88
CA ASN A 227 -5.04 2.74 24.24
C ASN A 227 -5.98 3.94 24.44
N LYS A 228 -6.61 4.44 23.36
CA LYS A 228 -7.45 5.64 23.31
C LYS A 228 -6.69 6.94 23.56
N GLU A 229 -5.38 6.92 23.38
CA GLU A 229 -4.53 8.11 23.45
C GLU A 229 -4.54 8.81 22.08
N MET A 230 -5.67 9.47 21.77
CA MET A 230 -5.94 10.00 20.42
C MET A 230 -4.92 11.06 19.97
N ASP A 231 -4.39 11.85 20.90
CA ASP A 231 -3.37 12.86 20.59
C ASP A 231 -2.04 12.22 20.22
N ALA A 232 -1.61 11.21 20.99
CA ALA A 232 -0.39 10.44 20.69
C ALA A 232 -0.53 9.61 19.40
N ALA A 233 -1.72 9.08 19.13
CA ALA A 233 -2.01 8.41 17.86
C ALA A 233 -1.88 9.40 16.68
N ARG A 234 -2.48 10.59 16.79
CA ARG A 234 -2.36 11.62 15.75
C ARG A 234 -0.91 12.05 15.53
N GLU A 235 -0.17 12.25 16.62
CA GLU A 235 1.27 12.58 16.59
C GLU A 235 2.07 11.49 15.86
N ALA A 236 1.78 10.21 16.08
CA ALA A 236 2.45 9.13 15.37
C ALA A 236 2.30 9.20 13.83
N LEU A 237 1.18 9.75 13.32
CA LEU A 237 0.99 9.95 11.88
C LEU A 237 1.67 11.23 11.37
N THR A 238 1.67 12.31 12.15
CA THR A 238 2.36 13.56 11.76
C THR A 238 3.88 13.47 11.91
N ASP A 239 4.38 12.53 12.72
CA ASP A 239 5.81 12.23 12.86
C ASP A 239 6.37 11.49 11.64
N MET A 240 5.52 10.87 10.82
CA MET A 240 5.98 10.15 9.63
C MET A 240 6.73 11.07 8.66
N PRO A 241 7.73 10.55 7.94
CA PRO A 241 8.28 11.22 6.77
C PRO A 241 7.17 11.75 5.85
N PRO A 242 7.24 13.04 5.45
CA PRO A 242 6.16 13.69 4.73
C PRO A 242 6.00 13.09 3.33
N ARG A 243 4.79 12.69 2.99
CA ARG A 243 4.42 12.15 1.68
C ARG A 243 3.15 12.84 1.19
N SER A 244 2.99 12.96 -0.12
CA SER A 244 1.70 13.39 -0.67
C SER A 244 0.66 12.30 -0.50
N GLU A 245 -0.62 12.67 -0.51
CA GLU A 245 -1.71 11.72 -0.27
C GLU A 245 -1.74 10.57 -1.29
N GLU A 246 -1.41 10.87 -2.55
CA GLU A 246 -1.31 9.89 -3.65
C GLU A 246 -0.19 8.86 -3.44
N GLU A 247 0.79 9.18 -2.58
CA GLU A 247 1.93 8.32 -2.25
C GLU A 247 1.71 7.51 -0.96
N LEU A 248 0.59 7.69 -0.26
CA LEU A 248 0.33 6.97 0.97
C LEU A 248 0.01 5.50 0.70
N ASP A 249 0.64 4.63 1.49
CA ASP A 249 0.32 3.22 1.50
C ASP A 249 -1.07 2.97 2.12
N PRO A 250 -1.70 1.83 1.81
CA PRO A 250 -3.04 1.50 2.30
C PRO A 250 -3.19 1.58 3.83
N VAL A 251 -2.13 1.21 4.58
CA VAL A 251 -2.16 1.19 6.05
C VAL A 251 -2.14 2.61 6.61
N THR A 252 -1.24 3.46 6.12
CA THR A 252 -1.22 4.88 6.53
C THR A 252 -2.51 5.59 6.14
N LEU A 253 -3.04 5.36 4.93
CA LEU A 253 -4.30 5.97 4.50
C LEU A 253 -5.48 5.53 5.37
N HIS A 254 -5.53 4.24 5.74
CA HIS A 254 -6.51 3.70 6.68
C HIS A 254 -6.43 4.37 8.04
N ASN A 255 -5.22 4.46 8.61
CA ASN A 255 -4.99 5.07 9.91
C ASN A 255 -5.36 6.57 9.91
N GLN A 256 -5.03 7.29 8.84
CA GLN A 256 -5.44 8.69 8.66
C GLN A 256 -6.96 8.84 8.57
N ALA A 257 -7.66 7.91 7.91
CA ALA A 257 -9.11 7.91 7.87
C ALA A 257 -9.69 7.70 9.28
N LEU A 258 -9.22 6.68 10.01
CA LEU A 258 -9.73 6.34 11.34
C LEU A 258 -9.62 7.49 12.35
N ILE A 259 -8.45 8.14 12.43
CA ILE A 259 -8.22 9.20 13.43
C ILE A 259 -9.00 10.49 13.15
N ASN A 260 -9.45 10.67 11.91
CA ASN A 260 -10.11 11.89 11.44
C ASN A 260 -11.63 11.75 11.28
N ILE A 261 -12.22 10.58 11.60
CA ILE A 261 -13.67 10.34 11.50
C ILE A 261 -14.50 11.44 12.18
N GLU A 262 -14.09 11.88 13.37
CA GLU A 262 -14.81 12.91 14.14
C GLU A 262 -14.64 14.32 13.57
N ASN A 263 -13.52 14.59 12.89
CA ASN A 263 -13.17 15.91 12.35
C ASN A 263 -13.72 16.12 10.94
N ASN A 264 -13.60 15.10 10.09
CA ASN A 264 -14.02 15.14 8.69
C ASN A 264 -14.50 13.76 8.26
N LEU A 265 -15.78 13.50 8.51
CA LEU A 265 -16.43 12.23 8.22
C LEU A 265 -16.42 11.92 6.72
N ALA A 266 -16.70 12.90 5.87
CA ALA A 266 -16.79 12.72 4.43
C ALA A 266 -15.44 12.31 3.82
N ASP A 267 -14.36 13.01 4.17
CA ASP A 267 -12.99 12.66 3.74
C ASP A 267 -12.55 11.28 4.24
N SER A 268 -12.84 10.98 5.51
CA SER A 268 -12.51 9.68 6.11
C SER A 268 -13.25 8.54 5.39
N PHE A 269 -14.52 8.72 5.06
CA PHE A 269 -15.28 7.74 4.27
C PHE A 269 -14.74 7.60 2.86
N ALA A 270 -14.38 8.70 2.19
CA ALA A 270 -13.80 8.64 0.85
C ALA A 270 -12.50 7.82 0.82
N LYS A 271 -11.64 8.01 1.83
CA LYS A 271 -10.40 7.23 2.01
C LYS A 271 -10.68 5.74 2.24
N LEU A 272 -11.61 5.42 3.14
CA LEU A 272 -11.99 4.02 3.38
C LEU A 272 -12.62 3.39 2.13
N GLN A 273 -13.48 4.11 1.42
CA GLN A 273 -14.08 3.65 0.17
C GLN A 273 -13.02 3.43 -0.92
N TYR A 274 -12.01 4.29 -0.99
CA TYR A 274 -10.88 4.12 -1.90
C TYR A 274 -10.11 2.82 -1.59
N LEU A 275 -9.87 2.52 -0.31
CA LEU A 275 -9.19 1.28 0.10
C LEU A 275 -9.98 0.01 -0.23
N LEU A 276 -11.33 0.08 -0.21
CA LEU A 276 -12.17 -1.05 -0.64
C LEU A 276 -12.00 -1.38 -2.13
N ARG A 277 -11.44 -0.49 -2.94
CA ARG A 277 -11.11 -0.75 -4.36
C ARG A 277 -9.82 -1.57 -4.53
N TYR A 278 -9.04 -1.80 -3.46
CA TYR A 278 -7.77 -2.54 -3.48
C TYR A 278 -7.88 -3.90 -2.78
N GLU A 279 -8.77 -4.77 -3.27
CA GLU A 279 -8.74 -6.22 -3.00
C GLU A 279 -9.28 -6.71 -1.63
N TYR A 280 -9.92 -5.86 -0.82
CA TYR A 280 -10.66 -6.32 0.36
C TYR A 280 -12.15 -6.57 0.11
N TYR A 281 -12.53 -6.98 -1.10
CA TYR A 281 -13.94 -7.11 -1.47
C TYR A 281 -14.68 -8.19 -0.67
N ASP A 282 -14.03 -9.31 -0.37
CA ASP A 282 -14.62 -10.38 0.44
C ASP A 282 -14.86 -9.88 1.88
N LEU A 283 -13.87 -9.20 2.47
CA LEU A 283 -14.00 -8.62 3.80
C LEU A 283 -15.03 -7.48 3.82
N ALA A 284 -15.10 -6.68 2.75
CA ALA A 284 -16.11 -5.63 2.60
C ALA A 284 -17.51 -6.22 2.52
N ALA A 285 -17.68 -7.29 1.76
CA ALA A 285 -18.95 -8.02 1.63
C ALA A 285 -19.37 -8.60 2.99
N ASP A 286 -18.45 -9.26 3.69
CA ASP A 286 -18.69 -9.83 5.02
C ASP A 286 -19.07 -8.73 6.03
N VAL A 287 -18.33 -7.62 6.07
CA VAL A 287 -18.62 -6.50 6.97
C VAL A 287 -19.98 -5.88 6.65
N LEU A 288 -20.31 -5.68 5.37
CA LEU A 288 -21.62 -5.13 4.95
C LEU A 288 -22.77 -6.08 5.33
N ALA A 289 -22.57 -7.39 5.20
CA ALA A 289 -23.55 -8.42 5.52
C ALA A 289 -23.74 -8.56 7.04
N GLU A 290 -22.65 -8.66 7.81
CA GLU A 290 -22.68 -8.78 9.28
C GLU A 290 -23.21 -7.51 9.95
N ASN A 291 -22.93 -6.35 9.35
CA ASN A 291 -23.32 -5.05 9.88
C ASN A 291 -24.45 -4.39 9.09
N ALA A 292 -25.35 -5.17 8.49
CA ALA A 292 -26.47 -4.66 7.69
C ALA A 292 -27.27 -3.53 8.38
N HIS A 293 -27.42 -3.62 9.71
CA HIS A 293 -28.09 -2.58 10.51
C HIS A 293 -27.36 -1.22 10.54
N LEU A 294 -26.02 -1.21 10.44
CA LEU A 294 -25.21 0.00 10.28
C LEU A 294 -25.15 0.42 8.82
N THR A 295 -25.04 -0.54 7.91
CA THR A 295 -25.05 -0.32 6.46
C THR A 295 -26.23 0.53 6.04
N TYR A 296 -27.47 0.11 6.33
CA TYR A 296 -28.67 0.86 5.96
C TYR A 296 -28.88 2.16 6.77
N ARG A 297 -28.11 2.35 7.84
CA ARG A 297 -28.21 3.54 8.69
C ARG A 297 -27.27 4.65 8.26
N TYR A 298 -26.08 4.31 7.77
CA TYR A 298 -25.01 5.26 7.51
C TYR A 298 -24.63 5.37 6.04
N LEU A 299 -24.91 4.36 5.22
CA LEU A 299 -24.68 4.44 3.78
C LEU A 299 -25.93 4.96 3.08
N SER A 300 -25.74 5.87 2.13
CA SER A 300 -26.80 6.22 1.19
C SER A 300 -27.08 5.02 0.28
N GLN A 301 -28.29 4.96 -0.29
CA GLN A 301 -28.63 3.91 -1.26
C GLN A 301 -27.62 3.87 -2.41
N TYR A 302 -27.23 5.04 -2.93
CA TYR A 302 -26.21 5.16 -3.97
C TYR A 302 -24.86 4.57 -3.53
N THR A 303 -24.40 4.90 -2.32
CA THR A 303 -23.11 4.40 -1.82
C THR A 303 -23.16 2.89 -1.64
N TYR A 304 -24.28 2.34 -1.16
CA TYR A 304 -24.46 0.89 -1.04
C TYR A 304 -24.44 0.20 -2.41
N ASP A 305 -25.24 0.68 -3.36
CA ASP A 305 -25.32 0.10 -4.70
C ASP A 305 -23.97 0.17 -5.43
N TYR A 306 -23.22 1.26 -5.21
CA TYR A 306 -21.88 1.43 -5.74
C TYR A 306 -20.88 0.42 -5.15
N LEU A 307 -20.92 0.22 -3.83
CA LEU A 307 -20.09 -0.78 -3.16
C LEU A 307 -20.45 -2.20 -3.59
N ASP A 308 -21.74 -2.51 -3.75
CA ASP A 308 -22.21 -3.81 -4.24
C ASP A 308 -21.76 -4.07 -5.69
N ALA A 309 -21.82 -3.07 -6.56
CA ALA A 309 -21.31 -3.15 -7.94
C ALA A 309 -19.79 -3.40 -7.96
N LEU A 310 -19.03 -2.69 -7.12
CA LEU A 310 -17.58 -2.89 -6.97
C LEU A 310 -17.23 -4.28 -6.44
N ILE A 311 -17.94 -4.78 -5.42
CA ILE A 311 -17.74 -6.14 -4.88
C ILE A 311 -18.05 -7.19 -5.96
N SER A 312 -19.11 -6.98 -6.73
CA SER A 312 -19.52 -7.89 -7.81
C SER A 312 -18.48 -7.96 -8.93
N GLN A 313 -17.64 -6.94 -9.08
CA GLN A 313 -16.57 -6.92 -10.08
C GLN A 313 -15.56 -8.06 -9.88
N GLN A 314 -15.40 -8.54 -8.65
CA GLN A 314 -14.52 -9.67 -8.34
C GLN A 314 -15.05 -11.00 -8.85
N SER A 315 -16.36 -11.20 -8.76
CA SER A 315 -17.00 -12.46 -9.15
C SER A 315 -17.44 -12.47 -10.61
N SER A 316 -17.88 -11.32 -11.13
CA SER A 316 -18.44 -11.17 -12.48
C SER A 316 -18.37 -9.73 -12.97
N LEU A 317 -17.49 -9.47 -13.95
CA LEU A 317 -17.41 -8.19 -14.65
C LEU A 317 -18.76 -7.80 -15.30
N ASP A 318 -19.47 -8.76 -15.89
CA ASP A 318 -20.76 -8.52 -16.55
C ASP A 318 -21.84 -8.08 -15.55
N GLU A 319 -21.85 -8.67 -14.35
CA GLU A 319 -22.79 -8.29 -13.30
C GLU A 319 -22.48 -6.89 -12.76
N ALA A 320 -21.19 -6.60 -12.53
CA ALA A 320 -20.76 -5.27 -12.10
C ALA A 320 -21.15 -4.19 -13.11
N TYR A 321 -20.92 -4.41 -14.41
CA TYR A 321 -21.32 -3.45 -15.45
C TYR A 321 -22.83 -3.24 -15.50
N GLN A 322 -23.64 -4.30 -15.36
CA GLN A 322 -25.10 -4.14 -15.31
C GLN A 322 -25.55 -3.31 -14.10
N LYS A 323 -24.91 -3.51 -12.94
CA LYS A 323 -25.19 -2.70 -11.74
C LYS A 323 -24.80 -1.24 -11.94
N PHE A 324 -23.61 -0.96 -12.50
CA PHE A 324 -23.20 0.40 -12.82
C PHE A 324 -24.12 1.07 -13.86
N ASP A 325 -24.56 0.34 -14.88
CA ASP A 325 -25.52 0.86 -15.86
C ASP A 325 -26.87 1.18 -15.23
N ALA A 326 -27.37 0.33 -14.32
CA ALA A 326 -28.60 0.58 -13.58
C ALA A 326 -28.49 1.87 -12.74
N MET A 327 -27.38 2.03 -12.01
CA MET A 327 -27.11 3.24 -11.23
C MET A 327 -27.01 4.48 -12.12
N GLY A 328 -26.33 4.38 -13.26
CA GLY A 328 -26.24 5.46 -14.23
C GLY A 328 -27.61 5.89 -14.77
N ASN A 329 -28.49 4.92 -15.05
CA ASN A 329 -29.86 5.18 -15.47
C ASN A 329 -30.68 5.86 -14.36
N ASP A 330 -30.52 5.46 -13.11
CA ASP A 330 -31.23 6.08 -11.98
C ASP A 330 -30.78 7.52 -11.72
N ILE A 331 -29.48 7.81 -11.83
CA ILE A 331 -28.97 9.19 -11.80
C ILE A 331 -29.57 9.98 -12.97
N MET A 332 -29.55 9.43 -14.19
CA MET A 332 -30.09 10.09 -15.38
C MET A 332 -31.58 10.41 -15.23
N ASN A 333 -32.37 9.47 -14.69
CA ASN A 333 -33.79 9.66 -14.41
C ASN A 333 -34.01 10.74 -13.36
N THR A 334 -33.19 10.77 -12.31
CA THR A 334 -33.27 11.76 -11.22
C THR A 334 -32.91 13.16 -11.73
N LEU A 335 -31.86 13.28 -12.54
CA LEU A 335 -31.50 14.54 -13.21
C LEU A 335 -32.58 15.02 -14.18
N THR A 336 -33.23 14.10 -14.89
CA THR A 336 -34.36 14.44 -15.79
C THR A 336 -35.53 15.01 -14.99
N LYS A 337 -35.87 14.41 -13.85
CA LYS A 337 -36.90 14.96 -12.94
C LYS A 337 -36.53 16.32 -12.36
N PHE A 338 -35.27 16.52 -12.00
CA PHE A 338 -34.79 17.83 -11.55
C PHE A 338 -34.91 18.87 -12.66
N LYS A 339 -34.59 18.51 -13.90
CA LYS A 339 -34.78 19.39 -15.05
C LYS A 339 -36.25 19.76 -15.25
N GLU A 340 -37.17 18.79 -15.19
CA GLU A 340 -38.61 19.05 -15.28
C GLU A 340 -39.11 19.99 -14.17
N LYS A 341 -38.65 19.80 -12.93
CA LYS A 341 -38.97 20.70 -11.80
C LYS A 341 -38.39 22.10 -11.98
N ILE A 342 -37.17 22.21 -12.51
CA ILE A 342 -36.54 23.51 -12.79
C ILE A 342 -37.35 24.27 -13.85
N ASP A 343 -37.78 23.57 -14.90
CA ASP A 343 -38.62 24.14 -15.96
C ASP A 343 -40.03 24.50 -15.43
N GLU A 344 -40.57 23.75 -14.47
CA GLU A 344 -41.88 24.03 -13.84
C GLU A 344 -41.84 25.24 -12.88
N TYR A 345 -40.72 25.43 -12.16
CA TYR A 345 -40.56 26.51 -11.18
C TYR A 345 -39.80 27.73 -11.70
N GLU A 346 -39.68 27.88 -13.03
CA GLU A 346 -38.92 28.97 -13.66
C GLU A 346 -39.41 30.37 -13.21
N GLU A 347 -40.70 30.50 -12.86
CA GLU A 347 -41.31 31.75 -12.37
C GLU A 347 -41.40 31.86 -10.83
N ASP A 348 -41.03 30.81 -10.07
CA ASP A 348 -41.09 30.76 -8.60
C ASP A 348 -39.67 30.66 -8.00
N GLU A 349 -39.08 31.83 -7.75
CA GLU A 349 -37.68 32.00 -7.35
C GLU A 349 -37.31 31.26 -6.05
N GLU A 350 -38.25 31.12 -5.12
CA GLU A 350 -38.05 30.40 -3.85
C GLU A 350 -37.94 28.89 -4.09
N LYS A 351 -38.88 28.31 -4.86
CA LYS A 351 -38.85 26.88 -5.20
C LYS A 351 -37.69 26.51 -6.11
N LEU A 352 -37.35 27.39 -7.06
CA LEU A 352 -36.23 27.17 -7.96
C LEU A 352 -34.90 27.05 -7.19
N THR A 353 -34.70 27.91 -6.20
CA THR A 353 -33.51 27.89 -5.34
C THR A 353 -33.40 26.57 -4.57
N THR A 354 -34.50 26.10 -3.95
CA THR A 354 -34.53 24.82 -3.23
C THR A 354 -34.21 23.64 -4.15
N VAL A 355 -34.81 23.58 -5.34
CA VAL A 355 -34.59 22.49 -6.29
C VAL A 355 -33.15 22.48 -6.82
N MET A 356 -32.54 23.65 -7.00
CA MET A 356 -31.12 23.75 -7.38
C MET A 356 -30.17 23.30 -6.26
N GLU A 357 -30.48 23.63 -5.00
CA GLU A 357 -29.71 23.14 -3.85
C GLU A 357 -29.79 21.61 -3.71
N GLU A 358 -30.98 21.03 -3.81
CA GLU A 358 -31.18 19.57 -3.78
C GLU A 358 -30.43 18.86 -4.93
N ARG A 359 -30.43 19.44 -6.13
CA ARG A 359 -29.68 18.90 -7.27
C ARG A 359 -28.17 18.97 -7.03
N ASN A 360 -27.68 20.07 -6.47
CA ASN A 360 -26.25 20.23 -6.21
C ASN A 360 -25.78 19.26 -5.11
N GLN A 361 -26.59 19.01 -4.08
CA GLN A 361 -26.30 18.00 -3.05
C GLN A 361 -26.26 16.57 -3.59
N LEU A 362 -26.97 16.25 -4.69
CA LEU A 362 -26.88 14.94 -5.34
C LEU A 362 -25.56 14.77 -6.12
N MET A 363 -24.94 15.86 -6.54
CA MET A 363 -23.76 15.88 -7.41
C MET A 363 -22.44 16.00 -6.64
N GLU A 364 -22.50 16.31 -5.35
CA GLU A 364 -21.41 16.21 -4.37
C GLU A 364 -21.33 14.79 -3.82
#